data_AF-A0A329VFQ4-F1
#
_entry.id   AF-A0A329VFQ4-F1
#
_cell.length_a   1.000
_cell.length_b   1.000
_cell.length_c   1.000
_cell.angle_alpha   90.00
_cell.angle_beta   90.00
_cell.angle_gamma   90.00
#
_symmetry.space_group_name_H-M   'P 1'
#
loop_
_entity.id
_entity.type
_entity.pdbx_description
1 polymer ?
#
loop_
_entity_poly.entity_id
_entity_poly.type
_entity_poly.pdbx_seq_one_letter_code
_entity_poly.pdbx_strand_id
1 'polypeptide(L)'
;MSVCHNNNLRYTSLVIIESLKMFKNDIREKAVKLGKSKTSDEGLLDALHLELPNIKAVMSAYKRQLPEFGDFNRKTQLILNSSKEFGQLKPAKQRKFSKLGLKNDGVFDGNFIYSKKSLQDFAAHAGYVHNDNYDDEFVNFKDNDKNLADGRLFPGISLIKRPKLLIVKDKEEWKIQQSDEAEAYKITDIEAFISGIREMYGRANTPLHPVIESLIRNHIIDNHHVLSTMAGIAGLHAEIQALNDLLTLEDERAGKVVGSRKIGEYMRDILKSSIFTQRLTTKQAGDDFAACHNCSGILSSPVNVITGKVESAGSNFSSTLSRYKTSQESPI
;
A
#
# COMPACT_ATOMS: atom_id res chain seq x y z
N MET A 1 28.63 5.57 -32.73
CA MET A 1 27.69 4.64 -32.08
C MET A 1 27.45 5.10 -30.65
N SER A 2 26.18 5.18 -30.26
CA SER A 2 25.64 5.31 -28.89
C SER A 2 25.75 6.66 -28.15
N VAL A 3 24.84 7.59 -28.47
CA VAL A 3 24.20 8.53 -27.51
C VAL A 3 22.80 8.85 -28.03
N CYS A 4 21.78 8.00 -27.81
CA CYS A 4 20.39 8.34 -28.17
C CYS A 4 19.27 7.66 -27.33
N HIS A 5 19.56 6.90 -26.28
CA HIS A 5 18.52 6.09 -25.60
C HIS A 5 17.93 6.65 -24.29
N ASN A 6 18.34 7.84 -23.81
CA ASN A 6 17.91 8.34 -22.48
C ASN A 6 16.85 9.45 -22.48
N ASN A 7 16.45 9.98 -23.64
CA ASN A 7 15.46 11.07 -23.72
C ASN A 7 14.00 10.61 -23.88
N ASN A 8 13.76 9.36 -24.31
CA ASN A 8 12.39 8.86 -24.52
C ASN A 8 11.66 8.56 -23.21
N LEU A 9 12.33 8.05 -22.17
CA LEU A 9 11.72 7.71 -20.88
C LEU A 9 11.23 8.95 -20.09
N ARG A 10 11.94 10.08 -20.19
CA ARG A 10 11.53 11.35 -19.55
C ARG A 10 10.29 11.96 -20.22
N TYR A 11 10.17 11.83 -21.54
CA TYR A 11 9.01 12.34 -22.28
C TYR A 11 7.75 11.51 -22.03
N THR A 12 7.84 10.17 -21.96
CA THR A 12 6.69 9.33 -21.61
C THR A 12 6.19 9.58 -20.19
N SER A 13 7.08 9.75 -19.21
CA SER A 13 6.67 10.10 -17.85
C SER A 13 5.96 11.46 -17.76
N LEU A 14 6.42 12.49 -18.49
CA LEU A 14 5.78 13.81 -18.47
C LEU A 14 4.37 13.80 -19.10
N VAL A 15 4.21 13.08 -20.22
CA VAL A 15 2.92 12.95 -20.92
C VAL A 15 1.90 12.16 -20.09
N ILE A 16 2.35 11.15 -19.33
CA ILE A 16 1.51 10.43 -18.36
C ILE A 16 1.07 11.37 -17.23
N ILE A 17 1.95 12.24 -16.74
CA ILE A 17 1.67 13.21 -15.67
C ILE A 17 0.60 14.22 -16.08
N GLU A 18 0.69 14.82 -17.28
CA GLU A 18 -0.30 15.79 -17.76
C GLU A 18 -1.65 15.13 -18.06
N SER A 19 -1.63 13.92 -18.64
CA SER A 19 -2.87 13.18 -18.95
C SER A 19 -3.65 12.77 -17.69
N LEU A 20 -2.96 12.39 -16.61
CA LEU A 20 -3.58 12.04 -15.32
C LEU A 20 -4.16 13.27 -14.60
N LYS A 21 -3.52 14.43 -14.72
CA LYS A 21 -4.03 15.70 -14.16
C LYS A 21 -5.26 16.20 -14.90
N MET A 22 -5.28 16.13 -16.24
CA MET A 22 -6.45 16.53 -17.04
C MET A 22 -7.67 15.63 -16.78
N PHE A 23 -7.46 14.32 -16.58
CA PHE A 23 -8.55 13.36 -16.34
C PHE A 23 -9.29 13.59 -15.01
N LYS A 24 -8.59 14.03 -13.95
CA LYS A 24 -9.20 14.39 -12.66
C LYS A 24 -10.22 15.54 -12.79
N ASN A 25 -10.02 16.45 -13.74
CA ASN A 25 -10.91 17.59 -13.94
C ASN A 25 -12.15 17.23 -14.79
N ASP A 26 -12.00 16.35 -15.78
CA ASP A 26 -13.07 15.96 -16.71
C ASP A 26 -14.13 15.03 -16.06
N ILE A 27 -13.74 14.18 -15.10
CA ILE A 27 -14.70 13.36 -14.31
C ILE A 27 -15.60 14.26 -13.44
N ARG A 28 -15.04 15.32 -12.87
CA ARG A 28 -15.77 16.25 -12.00
C ARG A 28 -16.82 17.05 -12.77
N GLU A 29 -16.57 17.37 -14.03
CA GLU A 29 -17.55 18.04 -14.91
C GLU A 29 -18.63 17.10 -15.47
N LYS A 30 -18.32 15.82 -15.69
CA LYS A 30 -19.28 14.85 -16.24
C LYS A 30 -20.27 14.33 -15.21
N ALA A 31 -19.86 14.17 -13.95
CA ALA A 31 -20.74 13.75 -12.86
C ALA A 31 -21.86 14.78 -12.56
N VAL A 32 -21.62 16.07 -12.80
CA VAL A 32 -22.61 17.14 -12.57
C VAL A 32 -23.74 17.15 -13.61
N LYS A 33 -23.58 16.47 -14.76
CA LYS A 33 -24.52 16.55 -15.90
C LYS A 33 -25.48 15.37 -16.06
N LEU A 34 -25.32 14.26 -15.32
CA LEU A 34 -26.03 13.01 -15.57
C LEU A 34 -26.93 12.55 -14.41
N GLY A 35 -27.71 13.46 -13.83
CA GLY A 35 -28.81 13.09 -12.95
C GLY A 35 -30.12 12.93 -13.72
N LYS A 36 -30.46 11.72 -14.20
CA LYS A 36 -31.85 11.19 -14.29
C LYS A 36 -31.97 9.79 -14.95
N SER A 37 -32.50 8.83 -14.15
CA SER A 37 -33.10 7.51 -14.49
C SER A 37 -32.10 6.37 -14.78
N LYS A 38 -32.12 5.14 -14.19
CA LYS A 38 -33.21 4.20 -13.80
C LYS A 38 -32.68 3.05 -12.87
N THR A 39 -33.58 2.51 -12.01
CA THR A 39 -33.70 1.16 -11.37
C THR A 39 -32.62 0.51 -10.45
N SER A 40 -33.07 0.31 -9.18
CA SER A 40 -32.90 -0.77 -8.16
C SER A 40 -31.57 -1.31 -7.62
N ASP A 41 -30.39 -0.84 -8.02
CA ASP A 41 -29.17 -1.00 -7.18
C ASP A 41 -28.19 0.16 -7.37
N GLU A 42 -28.11 0.68 -8.60
CA GLU A 42 -27.38 1.91 -8.94
C GLU A 42 -27.89 3.13 -8.14
N GLY A 43 -29.20 3.19 -7.90
CA GLY A 43 -29.83 4.26 -7.13
C GLY A 43 -29.40 4.31 -5.66
N LEU A 44 -28.91 3.21 -5.06
CA LEU A 44 -28.43 3.21 -3.68
C LEU A 44 -27.03 3.83 -3.57
N LEU A 45 -26.14 3.51 -4.51
CA LEU A 45 -24.80 4.09 -4.58
C LEU A 45 -24.87 5.57 -4.94
N ASP A 46 -25.77 5.95 -5.85
CA ASP A 46 -26.04 7.35 -6.20
C ASP A 46 -26.70 8.12 -5.04
N ALA A 47 -27.59 7.48 -4.27
CA ALA A 47 -28.19 8.11 -3.08
C ALA A 47 -27.18 8.33 -1.93
N LEU A 48 -26.11 7.53 -1.87
CA LEU A 48 -25.01 7.71 -0.92
C LEU A 48 -24.03 8.84 -1.33
N HIS A 49 -24.20 9.42 -2.52
CA HIS A 49 -23.40 10.53 -3.07
C HIS A 49 -23.97 11.94 -2.77
N LEU A 50 -24.84 12.10 -1.76
CA LEU A 50 -25.22 13.44 -1.27
C LEU A 50 -24.00 14.17 -0.68
N GLU A 51 -24.05 15.52 -0.68
CA GLU A 51 -22.94 16.51 -0.65
C GLU A 51 -21.73 16.26 0.29
N LEU A 52 -21.81 15.32 1.23
CA LEU A 52 -20.66 14.65 1.84
C LEU A 52 -20.95 13.13 1.92
N PRO A 53 -20.25 12.28 1.15
CA PRO A 53 -20.54 10.85 1.12
C PRO A 53 -20.27 10.23 2.50
N ASN A 54 -21.23 9.47 3.01
CA ASN A 54 -21.00 8.63 4.18
C ASN A 54 -20.05 7.50 3.78
N ILE A 55 -18.75 7.75 3.91
CA ILE A 55 -17.68 6.84 3.46
C ILE A 55 -17.89 5.43 4.01
N LYS A 56 -18.29 5.30 5.28
CA LYS A 56 -18.55 3.99 5.89
C LYS A 56 -19.70 3.26 5.19
N ALA A 57 -20.81 3.95 4.91
CA ALA A 57 -21.95 3.36 4.21
C ALA A 57 -21.60 2.99 2.76
N VAL A 58 -20.84 3.83 2.05
CA VAL A 58 -20.35 3.53 0.69
C VAL A 58 -19.46 2.30 0.68
N MET A 59 -18.46 2.23 1.57
CA MET A 59 -17.59 1.06 1.69
C MET A 59 -18.37 -0.20 2.07
N SER A 60 -19.35 -0.09 2.98
CA SER A 60 -20.24 -1.21 3.30
C SER A 60 -21.09 -1.67 2.12
N ALA A 61 -21.54 -0.76 1.25
CA ALA A 61 -22.27 -1.12 0.03
C ALA A 61 -21.38 -1.89 -0.95
N TYR A 62 -20.15 -1.41 -1.21
CA TYR A 62 -19.17 -2.12 -2.04
C TYR A 62 -18.88 -3.53 -1.50
N LYS A 63 -18.68 -3.68 -0.19
CA LYS A 63 -18.46 -5.00 0.44
C LYS A 63 -19.62 -5.97 0.23
N ARG A 64 -20.86 -5.48 0.21
CA ARG A 64 -22.05 -6.32 -0.02
C ARG A 64 -22.18 -6.76 -1.49
N GLN A 65 -21.68 -5.95 -2.41
CA GLN A 65 -21.73 -6.24 -3.86
C GLN A 65 -20.57 -7.13 -4.34
N LEU A 66 -19.53 -7.32 -3.52
CA LEU A 66 -18.35 -8.10 -3.86
C LEU A 66 -18.31 -9.41 -3.05
N PRO A 67 -18.85 -10.53 -3.58
CA PRO A 67 -18.87 -11.80 -2.86
C PRO A 67 -17.45 -12.29 -2.51
N GLU A 68 -16.44 -11.96 -3.32
CA GLU A 68 -15.02 -12.27 -3.12
C GLU A 68 -14.48 -11.68 -1.81
N PHE A 69 -15.10 -10.60 -1.29
CA PHE A 69 -14.72 -10.06 0.01
C PHE A 69 -14.99 -11.07 1.14
N GLY A 70 -16.01 -11.92 1.00
CA GLY A 70 -16.26 -13.02 1.93
C GLY A 70 -15.18 -14.10 1.88
N ASP A 71 -14.71 -14.44 0.68
CA ASP A 71 -13.57 -15.36 0.48
C ASP A 71 -12.28 -14.81 1.06
N PHE A 72 -12.00 -13.54 0.80
CA PHE A 72 -10.87 -12.81 1.39
C PHE A 72 -10.88 -12.84 2.91
N ASN A 73 -12.03 -12.59 3.53
CA ASN A 73 -12.17 -12.67 4.99
C ASN A 73 -11.86 -14.08 5.51
N ARG A 74 -12.38 -15.12 4.84
CA ARG A 74 -12.09 -16.51 5.19
C ARG A 74 -10.60 -16.82 5.05
N LYS A 75 -9.94 -16.30 4.00
CA LYS A 75 -8.51 -16.46 3.79
C LYS A 75 -7.68 -15.82 4.90
N THR A 76 -7.97 -14.58 5.28
CA THR A 76 -7.29 -13.93 6.41
C THR A 76 -7.43 -14.75 7.68
N GLN A 77 -8.62 -15.26 7.98
CA GLN A 77 -8.84 -16.12 9.14
C GLN A 77 -8.07 -17.43 9.04
N LEU A 78 -7.96 -18.02 7.85
CA LEU A 78 -7.13 -19.21 7.62
C LEU A 78 -5.66 -18.92 7.92
N ILE A 79 -5.11 -17.80 7.46
CA ILE A 79 -3.72 -17.37 7.75
C ILE A 79 -3.51 -17.26 9.27
N LEU A 80 -4.38 -16.52 9.96
CA LEU A 80 -4.26 -16.27 11.41
C LEU A 80 -4.37 -17.57 12.23
N ASN A 81 -5.32 -18.44 11.89
CA ASN A 81 -5.50 -19.72 12.56
C ASN A 81 -4.32 -20.66 12.30
N SER A 82 -3.78 -20.68 11.08
CA SER A 82 -2.63 -21.52 10.72
C SER A 82 -1.35 -21.06 11.43
N SER A 83 -1.15 -19.76 11.58
CA SER A 83 -0.06 -19.21 12.41
C SER A 83 -0.14 -19.69 13.86
N LYS A 84 -1.35 -19.66 14.44
CA LYS A 84 -1.59 -20.12 15.82
C LYS A 84 -1.34 -21.61 15.96
N GLU A 85 -1.86 -22.41 15.02
CA GLU A 85 -1.66 -23.86 14.96
C GLU A 85 -0.16 -24.19 14.87
N PHE A 86 0.56 -23.59 13.93
CA PHE A 86 2.01 -23.76 13.76
C PHE A 86 2.78 -23.47 15.06
N GLY A 87 2.43 -22.39 15.75
CA GLY A 87 3.07 -21.97 17.00
C GLY A 87 2.88 -22.93 18.18
N GLN A 88 1.89 -23.81 18.13
CA GLN A 88 1.63 -24.83 19.16
C GLN A 88 2.35 -26.16 18.87
N LEU A 89 2.91 -26.33 17.67
CA LEU A 89 3.60 -27.56 17.28
C LEU A 89 5.02 -27.63 17.82
N LYS A 90 5.48 -28.85 18.10
CA LYS A 90 6.90 -29.13 18.40
C LYS A 90 7.77 -28.84 17.16
N PRO A 91 9.04 -28.44 17.31
CA PRO A 91 9.93 -28.10 16.18
C PRO A 91 10.02 -29.17 15.08
N ALA A 92 10.00 -30.46 15.43
CA ALA A 92 10.03 -31.56 14.46
C ALA A 92 8.79 -31.60 13.54
N LYS A 93 7.62 -31.18 14.04
CA LYS A 93 6.37 -31.12 13.27
C LYS A 93 6.26 -29.83 12.46
N GLN A 94 6.82 -28.72 12.96
CA GLN A 94 6.86 -27.44 12.25
C GLN A 94 7.55 -27.53 10.89
N ARG A 95 8.63 -28.33 10.78
CA ARG A 95 9.36 -28.54 9.51
C ARG A 95 8.54 -29.17 8.39
N LYS A 96 7.40 -29.80 8.72
CA LYS A 96 6.50 -30.45 7.75
C LYS A 96 5.11 -29.79 7.73
N PHE A 97 4.96 -28.66 8.41
CA PHE A 97 3.67 -28.00 8.51
C PHE A 97 3.31 -27.34 7.18
N SER A 98 2.08 -27.57 6.76
CA SER A 98 1.46 -26.99 5.56
C SER A 98 -0.01 -26.82 5.85
N LYS A 99 -0.66 -25.89 5.15
CA LYS A 99 -2.09 -25.66 5.25
C LYS A 99 -2.73 -25.52 3.88
N LEU A 100 -3.57 -26.50 3.55
CA LEU A 100 -4.38 -26.46 2.33
C LEU A 100 -5.23 -25.18 2.30
N GLY A 101 -5.30 -24.56 1.13
CA GLY A 101 -6.05 -23.33 0.90
C GLY A 101 -5.23 -22.05 1.12
N LEU A 102 -3.94 -22.16 1.44
CA LEU A 102 -2.97 -21.06 1.32
C LEU A 102 -2.12 -21.24 0.07
N LYS A 103 -1.58 -20.16 -0.50
CA LYS A 103 -0.62 -20.22 -1.62
C LYS A 103 0.60 -21.05 -1.20
N ASN A 104 1.00 -21.99 -2.05
CA ASN A 104 2.05 -22.99 -1.75
C ASN A 104 1.83 -23.73 -0.42
N ASP A 105 0.57 -23.93 -0.02
CA ASP A 105 0.16 -24.45 1.29
C ASP A 105 0.77 -23.68 2.48
N GLY A 106 1.07 -22.39 2.27
CA GLY A 106 1.73 -21.51 3.23
C GLY A 106 3.22 -21.80 3.42
N VAL A 107 3.86 -22.58 2.54
CA VAL A 107 5.28 -22.94 2.63
C VAL A 107 6.05 -22.32 1.47
N PHE A 108 7.12 -21.58 1.78
CA PHE A 108 8.07 -21.04 0.81
C PHE A 108 9.48 -21.38 1.27
N ASP A 109 10.33 -21.85 0.36
CA ASP A 109 11.70 -22.31 0.65
C ASP A 109 11.78 -23.27 1.85
N GLY A 110 10.81 -24.19 1.95
CA GLY A 110 10.73 -25.19 3.01
C GLY A 110 10.34 -24.65 4.39
N ASN A 111 9.94 -23.38 4.51
CA ASN A 111 9.51 -22.76 5.75
C ASN A 111 8.07 -22.28 5.68
N PHE A 112 7.33 -22.43 6.79
CA PHE A 112 5.98 -21.90 6.89
C PHE A 112 6.01 -20.36 6.93
N ILE A 113 5.45 -19.74 5.90
CA ILE A 113 5.50 -18.30 5.63
C ILE A 113 4.76 -17.53 6.71
N TYR A 114 3.62 -18.05 7.19
CA TYR A 114 2.76 -17.34 8.14
C TYR A 114 3.06 -17.73 9.60
N SER A 115 4.30 -18.03 9.94
CA SER A 115 4.67 -18.26 11.35
C SER A 115 4.35 -17.03 12.20
N LYS A 116 4.17 -17.19 13.52
CA LYS A 116 3.93 -16.04 14.43
C LYS A 116 5.01 -14.96 14.28
N LYS A 117 6.27 -15.36 14.07
CA LYS A 117 7.39 -14.42 13.86
C LYS A 117 7.23 -13.70 12.52
N SER A 118 6.92 -14.41 11.46
CA SER A 118 6.69 -13.82 10.14
C SER A 118 5.45 -12.91 10.11
N LEU A 119 4.38 -13.25 10.82
CA LEU A 119 3.23 -12.36 10.92
C LEU A 119 3.61 -11.02 11.57
N GLN A 120 4.53 -10.98 12.54
CA GLN A 120 5.03 -9.70 13.08
C GLN A 120 5.68 -8.82 11.99
N ASP A 121 6.15 -9.45 10.91
CA ASP A 121 6.73 -8.79 9.75
C ASP A 121 5.68 -8.41 8.71
N PHE A 122 4.50 -9.05 8.72
CA PHE A 122 3.36 -8.77 7.85
C PHE A 122 2.31 -7.94 8.60
N ALA A 123 2.29 -6.62 8.38
CA ALA A 123 1.29 -5.76 8.99
C ALA A 123 -0.11 -6.05 8.42
N ALA A 124 -0.15 -6.39 7.13
CA ALA A 124 -1.37 -6.47 6.34
C ALA A 124 -1.37 -7.68 5.40
N HIS A 125 -2.57 -8.21 5.19
CA HIS A 125 -2.93 -9.09 4.08
C HIS A 125 -3.77 -8.26 3.10
N ALA A 126 -3.44 -8.28 1.82
CA ALA A 126 -4.23 -7.64 0.77
C ALA A 126 -4.64 -8.63 -0.31
N GLY A 127 -5.70 -8.27 -1.04
CA GLY A 127 -6.19 -8.96 -2.22
C GLY A 127 -6.91 -7.99 -3.14
N TYR A 128 -7.25 -8.44 -4.34
CA TYR A 128 -8.01 -7.66 -5.30
C TYR A 128 -9.06 -8.49 -6.03
N VAL A 129 -10.02 -7.79 -6.62
CA VAL A 129 -10.94 -8.32 -7.62
C VAL A 129 -10.94 -7.42 -8.86
N HIS A 130 -10.96 -8.00 -10.06
CA HIS A 130 -11.06 -7.32 -11.35
C HIS A 130 -11.82 -8.17 -12.38
N ASN A 131 -12.98 -7.71 -12.84
CA ASN A 131 -13.85 -8.42 -13.82
C ASN A 131 -13.94 -9.93 -13.53
N ASP A 132 -14.35 -10.30 -12.31
CA ASP A 132 -14.50 -11.68 -11.81
C ASP A 132 -13.19 -12.44 -11.50
N ASN A 133 -12.03 -11.81 -11.67
CA ASN A 133 -10.75 -12.40 -11.28
C ASN A 133 -10.38 -11.94 -9.88
N TYR A 134 -10.10 -12.90 -9.03
CA TYR A 134 -9.74 -12.69 -7.63
C TYR A 134 -8.35 -13.24 -7.36
N ASP A 135 -7.51 -12.46 -6.68
CA ASP A 135 -6.28 -12.96 -6.09
C ASP A 135 -6.00 -12.29 -4.74
N ASP A 136 -5.28 -12.99 -3.86
CA ASP A 136 -5.02 -12.58 -2.49
C ASP A 136 -3.63 -13.03 -2.00
N GLU A 137 -3.44 -13.07 -0.68
CA GLU A 137 -2.20 -13.48 -0.03
C GLU A 137 -1.02 -12.54 -0.31
N PHE A 138 -1.29 -11.30 -0.72
CA PHE A 138 -0.28 -10.25 -0.78
C PHE A 138 0.03 -9.78 0.64
N VAL A 139 1.31 -9.80 1.01
CA VAL A 139 1.81 -9.33 2.30
C VAL A 139 2.98 -8.38 2.08
N ASN A 140 3.10 -7.35 2.93
CA ASN A 140 4.13 -6.34 2.75
C ASN A 140 5.55 -6.94 2.74
N PHE A 141 6.36 -6.52 1.76
CA PHE A 141 7.77 -6.93 1.66
C PHE A 141 8.56 -6.37 2.83
N LYS A 142 9.49 -7.19 3.34
CA LYS A 142 10.39 -6.80 4.42
C LYS A 142 11.81 -7.25 4.10
N ASP A 143 12.77 -6.38 4.40
CA ASP A 143 14.19 -6.68 4.38
C ASP A 143 14.78 -6.31 5.75
N ASN A 144 15.39 -7.28 6.42
CA ASN A 144 15.96 -7.08 7.75
C ASN A 144 17.32 -6.36 7.71
N ASP A 145 17.93 -6.26 6.53
CA ASP A 145 19.22 -5.63 6.28
C ASP A 145 19.09 -4.27 5.57
N LYS A 146 17.98 -4.03 4.86
CA LYS A 146 17.62 -2.76 4.22
C LYS A 146 16.22 -2.28 4.66
N ASN A 147 16.13 -1.44 5.68
CA ASN A 147 14.89 -0.92 6.28
C ASN A 147 15.02 0.53 6.78
N LEU A 148 14.24 0.91 7.80
CA LEU A 148 14.21 2.27 8.37
C LEU A 148 14.97 2.38 9.70
N ALA A 149 15.79 1.38 10.06
CA ALA A 149 16.63 1.39 11.25
C ALA A 149 18.03 1.95 10.96
N ASP A 150 18.63 2.59 11.96
CA ASP A 150 20.00 3.08 11.89
C ASP A 150 20.99 1.96 11.52
N GLY A 151 21.93 2.26 10.63
CA GLY A 151 22.93 1.31 10.15
C GLY A 151 22.42 0.27 9.15
N ARG A 152 21.11 0.25 8.87
CA ARG A 152 20.46 -0.68 7.91
C ARG A 152 19.51 0.06 6.98
N LEU A 153 19.87 1.27 6.58
CA LEU A 153 18.94 2.11 5.81
C LEU A 153 18.65 1.53 4.43
N PHE A 154 17.39 1.67 4.01
CA PHE A 154 16.99 1.39 2.66
C PHE A 154 17.78 2.29 1.68
N PRO A 155 18.13 1.81 0.47
CA PRO A 155 18.91 2.61 -0.47
C PRO A 155 18.27 3.96 -0.77
N GLY A 156 19.10 5.00 -0.89
CA GLY A 156 18.66 6.34 -1.31
C GLY A 156 17.90 7.15 -0.25
N ILE A 157 17.96 6.79 1.04
CA ILE A 157 17.31 7.56 2.11
C ILE A 157 18.27 8.05 3.20
N SER A 158 17.83 9.08 3.93
CA SER A 158 18.38 9.51 5.21
C SER A 158 17.26 9.68 6.23
N LEU A 159 17.47 9.30 7.49
CA LEU A 159 16.49 9.52 8.55
C LEU A 159 16.46 10.98 9.00
N ILE A 160 15.26 11.51 9.24
CA ILE A 160 15.04 12.79 9.91
C ILE A 160 14.67 12.46 11.35
N LYS A 161 15.65 12.62 12.26
CA LYS A 161 15.46 12.40 13.68
C LYS A 161 14.99 13.67 14.37
N ARG A 162 14.16 13.52 15.40
CA ARG A 162 13.81 14.60 16.32
C ARG A 162 14.12 14.20 17.76
N PRO A 163 14.67 15.12 18.55
CA PRO A 163 14.73 14.96 19.99
C PRO A 163 13.34 14.75 20.55
N LYS A 164 13.14 13.63 21.21
CA LYS A 164 11.93 13.32 21.96
C LYS A 164 12.29 13.22 23.42
N LEU A 165 11.63 14.02 24.23
CA LEU A 165 11.75 13.96 25.68
C LEU A 165 10.76 12.92 26.19
N LEU A 166 11.27 11.81 26.70
CA LEU A 166 10.49 10.77 27.34
C LEU A 166 10.63 10.93 28.86
N ILE A 167 9.50 10.98 29.55
CA ILE A 167 9.50 10.93 31.01
C ILE A 167 9.47 9.44 31.40
N VAL A 168 10.59 8.95 31.91
CA VAL A 168 10.77 7.54 32.29
C VAL A 168 10.79 7.45 33.81
N LYS A 169 10.03 6.51 34.37
CA LYS A 169 10.04 6.22 35.80
C LYS A 169 11.18 5.25 36.11
N ASP A 170 12.20 5.72 36.81
CA ASP A 170 13.32 4.92 37.30
C ASP A 170 13.25 4.84 38.82
N LYS A 171 12.99 3.63 39.35
CA LYS A 171 13.04 3.33 40.79
C LYS A 171 12.44 4.43 41.69
N GLU A 172 11.21 4.85 41.35
CA GLU A 172 10.39 5.87 42.04
C GLU A 172 10.63 7.34 41.67
N GLU A 173 11.66 7.66 40.90
CA GLU A 173 11.89 9.01 40.36
C GLU A 173 11.50 9.13 38.89
N TRP A 174 10.93 10.28 38.51
CA TRP A 174 10.67 10.62 37.12
C TRP A 174 11.90 11.30 36.53
N LYS A 175 12.52 10.67 35.53
CA LYS A 175 13.67 11.22 34.80
C LYS A 175 13.26 11.58 33.37
N ILE A 176 13.75 12.72 32.90
CA ILE A 176 13.63 13.09 31.49
C ILE A 176 14.78 12.41 30.73
N GLN A 177 14.44 11.51 29.84
CA GLN A 177 15.36 10.86 28.92
C GLN A 177 15.13 11.42 27.52
N GLN A 178 16.20 11.92 26.90
CA GLN A 178 16.14 12.35 25.50
C GLN A 178 16.45 11.14 24.61
N SER A 179 15.53 10.80 23.69
CA SER A 179 15.77 9.85 22.61
C SER A 179 15.64 10.55 21.26
N ASP A 180 16.49 10.19 20.31
CA ASP A 180 16.37 10.65 18.93
C ASP A 180 15.58 9.61 18.14
N GLU A 181 14.25 9.79 18.04
CA GLU A 181 13.39 8.92 17.24
C GLU A 181 13.27 9.47 15.81
N ALA A 182 13.39 8.59 14.82
CA ALA A 182 13.16 8.95 13.42
C ALA A 182 11.67 8.95 13.10
N GLU A 183 11.08 10.13 12.96
CA GLU A 183 9.66 10.32 12.61
C GLU A 183 9.41 10.26 11.09
N ALA A 184 10.47 10.55 10.32
CA ALA A 184 10.42 10.66 8.87
C ALA A 184 11.74 10.21 8.24
N TYR A 185 11.69 9.89 6.96
CA TYR A 185 12.87 9.70 6.12
C TYR A 185 12.79 10.61 4.91
N LYS A 186 13.94 11.15 4.50
CA LYS A 186 14.11 11.89 3.26
C LYS A 186 14.70 10.97 2.21
N ILE A 187 14.11 10.93 1.02
CA ILE A 187 14.65 10.25 -0.15
C ILE A 187 15.66 11.19 -0.80
N THR A 188 16.94 10.92 -0.59
CA THR A 188 18.07 11.72 -1.08
C THR A 188 18.45 11.34 -2.51
N ASP A 189 18.15 10.12 -2.93
CA ASP A 189 18.34 9.63 -4.29
C ASP A 189 17.14 8.74 -4.69
N ILE A 190 16.30 9.27 -5.59
CA ILE A 190 15.12 8.55 -6.08
C ILE A 190 15.51 7.29 -6.86
N GLU A 191 16.59 7.31 -7.66
CA GLU A 191 16.94 6.16 -8.48
C GLU A 191 17.46 5.01 -7.61
N ALA A 192 18.28 5.31 -6.60
CA ALA A 192 18.71 4.32 -5.62
C ALA A 192 17.50 3.75 -4.85
N PHE A 193 16.56 4.60 -4.43
CA PHE A 193 15.35 4.18 -3.74
C PHE A 193 14.48 3.25 -4.61
N ILE A 194 14.20 3.64 -5.84
CA ILE A 194 13.42 2.82 -6.78
C ILE A 194 14.16 1.53 -7.14
N SER A 195 15.49 1.57 -7.29
CA SER A 195 16.29 0.36 -7.51
C SER A 195 16.15 -0.62 -6.33
N GLY A 196 16.15 -0.13 -5.09
CA GLY A 196 15.88 -0.95 -3.91
C GLY A 196 14.50 -1.58 -3.94
N ILE A 197 13.47 -0.83 -4.39
CA ILE A 197 12.11 -1.39 -4.54
C ILE A 197 12.11 -2.49 -5.61
N ARG A 198 12.68 -2.23 -6.79
CA ARG A 198 12.78 -3.24 -7.88
C ARG A 198 13.48 -4.51 -7.42
N GLU A 199 14.54 -4.39 -6.62
CA GLU A 199 15.25 -5.53 -6.02
C GLU A 199 14.31 -6.38 -5.14
N MET A 200 13.49 -5.75 -4.30
CA MET A 200 12.52 -6.45 -3.44
C MET A 200 11.47 -7.21 -4.27
N TYR A 201 10.91 -6.55 -5.28
CA TYR A 201 9.97 -7.15 -6.22
C TYR A 201 10.61 -8.32 -7.00
N GLY A 202 11.85 -8.15 -7.46
CA GLY A 202 12.62 -9.19 -8.15
C GLY A 202 12.90 -10.42 -7.28
N ARG A 203 13.20 -10.25 -5.98
CA ARG A 203 13.36 -11.37 -5.03
C ARG A 203 12.06 -12.15 -4.82
N ALA A 204 10.91 -11.48 -4.94
CA ALA A 204 9.60 -12.12 -4.89
C ALA A 204 9.17 -12.74 -6.24
N ASN A 205 10.02 -12.69 -7.27
CA ASN A 205 9.73 -13.13 -8.63
C ASN A 205 8.52 -12.43 -9.28
N THR A 206 8.25 -11.19 -8.86
CA THR A 206 7.20 -10.34 -9.41
C THR A 206 7.82 -9.01 -9.80
N PRO A 207 8.09 -8.74 -11.09
CA PRO A 207 8.70 -7.48 -11.51
C PRO A 207 7.86 -6.27 -11.08
N LEU A 208 8.55 -5.18 -10.71
CA LEU A 208 7.86 -3.91 -10.44
C LEU A 208 7.31 -3.36 -11.76
N HIS A 209 5.98 -3.26 -11.84
CA HIS A 209 5.27 -2.79 -13.00
C HIS A 209 5.55 -1.29 -13.24
N PRO A 210 5.86 -0.84 -14.47
CA PRO A 210 6.25 0.55 -14.74
C PRO A 210 5.23 1.61 -14.29
N VAL A 211 3.93 1.30 -14.36
CA VAL A 211 2.88 2.20 -13.85
C VAL A 211 2.99 2.36 -12.32
N ILE A 212 3.25 1.29 -11.58
CA ILE A 212 3.39 1.34 -10.12
C ILE A 212 4.63 2.15 -9.74
N GLU A 213 5.74 1.93 -10.44
CA GLU A 213 6.94 2.73 -10.27
C GLU A 213 6.66 4.22 -10.48
N SER A 214 5.94 4.58 -11.56
CA SER A 214 5.56 5.96 -11.82
C SER A 214 4.69 6.54 -10.71
N LEU A 215 3.76 5.78 -10.14
CA LEU A 215 2.92 6.21 -9.02
C LEU A 215 3.74 6.44 -7.75
N ILE A 216 4.71 5.56 -7.47
CA ILE A 216 5.65 5.72 -6.33
C ILE A 216 6.47 7.00 -6.51
N ARG A 217 7.06 7.22 -7.69
CA ARG A 217 7.85 8.42 -7.99
C ARG A 217 7.03 9.70 -7.80
N ASN A 218 5.79 9.72 -8.28
CA ASN A 218 4.90 10.86 -8.12
C ASN A 218 4.59 11.11 -6.64
N HIS A 219 4.27 10.06 -5.86
CA HIS A 219 4.04 10.19 -4.42
C HIS A 219 5.25 10.78 -3.67
N ILE A 220 6.47 10.39 -4.06
CA ILE A 220 7.71 10.95 -3.49
C ILE A 220 7.83 12.44 -3.80
N ILE A 221 7.60 12.83 -5.05
CA ILE A 221 7.68 14.22 -5.52
C ILE A 221 6.62 15.09 -4.83
N ASP A 222 5.37 14.63 -4.78
CA ASP A 222 4.25 15.34 -4.16
C ASP A 222 4.45 15.57 -2.65
N ASN A 223 5.26 14.72 -2.01
CA ASN A 223 5.64 14.85 -0.61
C ASN A 223 7.01 15.51 -0.40
N HIS A 224 7.56 16.19 -1.41
CA HIS A 224 8.84 16.88 -1.34
C HIS A 224 9.97 15.98 -0.84
N HIS A 225 9.96 14.72 -1.26
CA HIS A 225 10.92 13.68 -0.89
C HIS A 225 10.95 13.32 0.60
N VAL A 226 9.94 13.67 1.40
CA VAL A 226 9.90 13.36 2.84
C VAL A 226 8.67 12.50 3.15
N LEU A 227 8.89 11.31 3.71
CA LEU A 227 7.84 10.35 4.03
C LEU A 227 7.92 9.91 5.50
N SER A 228 6.80 9.49 6.07
CA SER A 228 6.74 9.04 7.46
C SER A 228 7.35 7.65 7.65
N THR A 229 8.15 7.46 8.71
CA THR A 229 8.64 6.13 9.10
C THR A 229 7.52 5.22 9.61
N MET A 230 6.47 5.78 10.20
CA MET A 230 5.30 5.03 10.69
C MET A 230 4.48 4.40 9.56
N ALA A 231 4.56 4.98 8.35
CA ALA A 231 3.89 4.47 7.17
C ALA A 231 4.76 3.49 6.37
N GLY A 232 5.89 3.05 6.92
CA GLY A 232 6.80 2.09 6.28
C GLY A 232 7.49 2.65 5.02
N ILE A 233 8.14 1.75 4.27
CA ILE A 233 8.78 2.08 3.01
C ILE A 233 7.73 2.12 1.91
N ALA A 234 7.57 3.28 1.28
CA ALA A 234 6.64 3.47 0.18
C ALA A 234 6.90 2.47 -0.96
N GLY A 235 5.85 1.83 -1.47
CA GLY A 235 5.92 0.89 -2.58
C GLY A 235 6.08 -0.59 -2.20
N LEU A 236 6.43 -0.91 -0.95
CA LEU A 236 6.65 -2.30 -0.49
C LEU A 236 5.42 -2.95 0.15
N HIS A 237 4.32 -2.22 0.27
CA HIS A 237 3.15 -2.65 1.02
C HIS A 237 2.23 -3.59 0.23
N ALA A 238 1.43 -4.37 0.94
CA ALA A 238 0.55 -5.39 0.39
C ALA A 238 -0.42 -4.82 -0.67
N GLU A 239 -0.98 -3.64 -0.43
CA GLU A 239 -1.93 -3.00 -1.36
C GLU A 239 -1.27 -2.58 -2.67
N ILE A 240 0.00 -2.17 -2.62
CA ILE A 240 0.78 -1.80 -3.81
C ILE A 240 1.13 -3.05 -4.62
N GLN A 241 1.49 -4.15 -3.93
CA GLN A 241 1.74 -5.44 -4.57
C GLN A 241 0.49 -5.98 -5.26
N ALA A 242 -0.68 -5.89 -4.61
CA ALA A 242 -1.95 -6.32 -5.21
C ALA A 242 -2.23 -5.58 -6.53
N LEU A 243 -2.03 -4.26 -6.57
CA LEU A 243 -2.21 -3.51 -7.82
C LEU A 243 -1.11 -3.84 -8.84
N ASN A 244 0.13 -4.06 -8.40
CA ASN A 244 1.22 -4.45 -9.28
C ASN A 244 0.95 -5.77 -10.00
N ASP A 245 0.47 -6.76 -9.26
CA ASP A 245 0.08 -8.06 -9.78
C ASP A 245 -1.05 -7.92 -10.79
N LEU A 246 -2.13 -7.22 -10.43
CA LEU A 246 -3.26 -6.95 -11.33
C LEU A 246 -2.81 -6.39 -12.67
N LEU A 247 -2.01 -5.31 -12.68
CA LEU A 247 -1.61 -4.66 -13.93
C LEU A 247 -0.70 -5.55 -14.79
N THR A 248 0.14 -6.36 -14.15
CA THR A 248 1.01 -7.34 -14.80
C THR A 248 0.18 -8.44 -15.44
N LEU A 249 -0.78 -9.01 -14.71
CA LEU A 249 -1.68 -10.04 -15.20
C LEU A 249 -2.50 -9.54 -16.40
N GLU A 250 -2.96 -8.29 -16.36
CA GLU A 250 -3.70 -7.70 -17.47
C GLU A 250 -2.83 -7.40 -18.70
N ASP A 251 -1.53 -7.11 -18.53
CA ASP A 251 -0.58 -7.08 -19.65
C ASP A 251 -0.41 -8.47 -20.29
N GLU A 252 -0.24 -9.50 -19.46
CA GLU A 252 -0.10 -10.89 -19.91
C GLU A 252 -1.33 -11.38 -20.66
N ARG A 253 -2.53 -11.11 -20.14
CA ARG A 253 -3.81 -11.44 -20.79
C ARG A 253 -3.99 -10.73 -22.12
N ALA A 254 -3.51 -9.49 -22.23
CA ALA A 254 -3.53 -8.75 -23.48
C ALA A 254 -2.46 -9.21 -24.49
N GLY A 255 -1.59 -10.17 -24.11
CA GLY A 255 -0.45 -10.61 -24.92
C GLY A 255 0.55 -9.48 -25.18
N LYS A 256 0.71 -8.57 -24.21
CA LYS A 256 1.56 -7.38 -24.31
C LYS A 256 2.79 -7.50 -23.42
N VAL A 257 3.83 -6.78 -23.81
CA VAL A 257 5.00 -6.58 -22.95
C VAL A 257 4.56 -5.78 -21.72
N VAL A 258 5.06 -6.14 -20.55
CA VAL A 258 4.74 -5.45 -19.29
C VAL A 258 5.00 -3.94 -19.42
N GLY A 259 4.01 -3.12 -19.05
CA GLY A 259 4.06 -1.67 -19.13
C GLY A 259 3.86 -1.06 -20.52
N SER A 260 3.56 -1.87 -21.56
CA SER A 260 3.46 -1.39 -22.94
C SER A 260 2.04 -0.99 -23.39
N ARG A 261 1.00 -1.23 -22.58
CA ARG A 261 -0.37 -0.81 -22.91
C ARG A 261 -0.53 0.71 -22.81
N LYS A 262 -1.57 1.26 -23.42
CA LYS A 262 -1.87 2.69 -23.31
C LYS A 262 -2.31 3.01 -21.88
N ILE A 263 -1.96 4.20 -21.38
CA ILE A 263 -2.33 4.62 -20.02
C ILE A 263 -3.83 4.50 -19.73
N GLY A 264 -4.68 4.80 -20.73
CA GLY A 264 -6.13 4.69 -20.61
C GLY A 264 -6.64 3.24 -20.44
N GLU A 265 -5.85 2.23 -20.83
CA GLU A 265 -6.15 0.82 -20.57
C GLU A 265 -5.91 0.51 -19.09
N TYR A 266 -4.71 0.83 -18.56
CA TYR A 266 -4.42 0.67 -17.14
C TYR A 266 -5.39 1.43 -16.23
N MET A 267 -5.82 2.64 -16.62
CA MET A 267 -6.82 3.39 -15.84
C MET A 267 -8.17 2.70 -15.80
N ARG A 268 -8.58 2.02 -16.88
CA ARG A 268 -9.83 1.25 -16.89
C ARG A 268 -9.72 0.05 -15.98
N ASP A 269 -8.60 -0.67 -16.00
CA ASP A 269 -8.40 -1.83 -15.12
C ASP A 269 -8.44 -1.39 -13.64
N ILE A 270 -7.76 -0.29 -13.32
CA ILE A 270 -7.79 0.33 -11.98
C ILE A 270 -9.23 0.66 -11.55
N LEU A 271 -10.00 1.33 -12.41
CA LEU A 271 -11.39 1.75 -12.11
C LEU A 271 -12.34 0.57 -11.93
N LYS A 272 -12.07 -0.54 -12.61
CA LYS A 272 -12.85 -1.78 -12.53
C LYS A 272 -12.36 -2.72 -11.43
N SER A 273 -11.29 -2.35 -10.74
CA SER A 273 -10.71 -3.16 -9.68
C SER A 273 -11.16 -2.68 -8.31
N SER A 274 -11.22 -3.61 -7.35
CA SER A 274 -11.33 -3.28 -5.94
C SER A 274 -10.23 -4.00 -5.16
N ILE A 275 -9.57 -3.28 -4.24
CA ILE A 275 -8.52 -3.79 -3.36
C ILE A 275 -9.07 -3.87 -1.94
N PHE A 276 -8.74 -4.97 -1.28
CA PHE A 276 -9.10 -5.27 0.10
C PHE A 276 -7.86 -5.37 0.95
N THR A 277 -7.93 -5.00 2.22
CA THR A 277 -6.80 -5.14 3.14
C THR A 277 -7.27 -5.40 4.56
N GLN A 278 -6.69 -6.41 5.22
CA GLN A 278 -6.97 -6.76 6.61
C GLN A 278 -5.69 -6.85 7.43
N ARG A 279 -5.83 -6.58 8.73
CA ARG A 279 -4.71 -6.62 9.67
C ARG A 279 -4.30 -8.06 9.95
N LEU A 280 -3.00 -8.36 9.86
CA LEU A 280 -2.47 -9.67 10.25
C LEU A 280 -1.92 -9.68 11.68
N THR A 281 -1.65 -8.51 12.25
CA THR A 281 -1.09 -8.35 13.60
C THR A 281 -1.96 -7.46 14.46
N THR A 282 -1.73 -7.49 15.77
CA THR A 282 -2.41 -6.71 16.84
C THR A 282 -3.70 -7.32 17.39
N LYS A 283 -4.31 -6.63 18.37
CA LYS A 283 -5.62 -6.99 18.96
C LYS A 283 -6.77 -6.95 17.96
N GLN A 284 -6.56 -6.29 16.81
CA GLN A 284 -7.52 -6.11 15.72
C GLN A 284 -7.19 -7.01 14.51
N ALA A 285 -6.46 -8.11 14.72
CA ALA A 285 -6.14 -9.03 13.62
C ALA A 285 -7.42 -9.59 13.00
N GLY A 286 -7.51 -9.54 11.67
CA GLY A 286 -8.71 -9.88 10.90
C GLY A 286 -9.65 -8.71 10.62
N ASP A 287 -9.48 -7.56 11.28
CA ASP A 287 -10.27 -6.36 10.99
C ASP A 287 -9.79 -5.68 9.70
N ASP A 288 -10.71 -4.94 9.07
CA ASP A 288 -10.39 -4.06 7.95
C ASP A 288 -9.21 -3.15 8.29
N PHE A 289 -8.29 -3.03 7.34
CA PHE A 289 -7.15 -2.15 7.44
C PHE A 289 -7.24 -1.09 6.34
N ALA A 290 -7.42 0.16 6.74
CA ALA A 290 -7.35 1.27 5.80
C ALA A 290 -5.92 1.41 5.30
N ALA A 291 -5.77 1.71 4.00
CA ALA A 291 -4.47 1.94 3.39
C ALA A 291 -3.71 3.04 4.14
N CYS A 292 -2.43 2.80 4.43
CA CYS A 292 -1.61 3.78 5.15
C CYS A 292 -1.41 5.07 4.32
N HIS A 293 -0.75 6.07 4.90
CA HIS A 293 -0.48 7.34 4.20
C HIS A 293 0.28 7.14 2.87
N ASN A 294 1.30 6.27 2.85
CA ASN A 294 2.06 5.96 1.64
C ASN A 294 1.19 5.24 0.59
N CYS A 295 0.48 4.18 0.98
CA CYS A 295 -0.41 3.46 0.08
C CYS A 295 -1.51 4.36 -0.47
N SER A 296 -2.13 5.17 0.37
CA SER A 296 -3.22 6.05 -0.05
C SER A 296 -2.77 7.14 -1.02
N GLY A 297 -1.53 7.66 -0.86
CA GLY A 297 -0.94 8.62 -1.80
C GLY A 297 -0.55 7.99 -3.14
N ILE A 298 0.09 6.82 -3.12
CA ILE A 298 0.45 6.07 -4.34
C ILE A 298 -0.80 5.61 -5.09
N LEU A 299 -1.80 5.09 -4.37
CA LEU A 299 -3.08 4.64 -4.90
C LEU A 299 -4.10 5.79 -4.97
N SER A 300 -3.64 7.04 -5.14
CA SER A 300 -4.51 8.23 -5.27
C SER A 300 -5.12 8.39 -6.67
N SER A 301 -4.64 7.63 -7.66
CA SER A 301 -5.40 7.27 -8.87
C SER A 301 -6.70 6.56 -8.44
N PRO A 302 -7.77 6.45 -9.25
CA PRO A 302 -9.11 6.05 -8.77
C PRO A 302 -9.24 4.55 -8.42
N VAL A 303 -8.16 3.96 -7.88
CA VAL A 303 -8.09 2.66 -7.23
C VAL A 303 -9.12 2.63 -6.10
N ASN A 304 -10.05 1.69 -6.17
CA ASN A 304 -11.04 1.47 -5.14
C ASN A 304 -10.45 0.61 -4.02
N VAL A 305 -10.02 1.21 -2.91
CA VAL A 305 -9.57 0.46 -1.71
C VAL A 305 -10.75 0.40 -0.74
N ILE A 306 -11.49 -0.70 -0.76
CA ILE A 306 -12.80 -0.74 -0.10
C ILE A 306 -12.73 -0.95 1.43
N THR A 307 -11.54 -1.23 1.94
CA THR A 307 -11.23 -1.22 3.38
C THR A 307 -10.82 0.17 3.87
N GLY A 308 -10.80 1.16 2.97
CA GLY A 308 -10.59 2.57 3.26
C GLY A 308 -9.20 3.08 2.92
N LYS A 309 -9.09 4.40 2.87
CA LYS A 309 -7.83 5.15 2.76
C LYS A 309 -7.80 6.16 3.91
N VAL A 310 -6.62 6.42 4.49
CA VAL A 310 -6.52 7.45 5.54
C VAL A 310 -6.72 8.84 4.94
N GLU A 311 -7.42 9.73 5.66
CA GLU A 311 -7.75 11.09 5.19
C GLU A 311 -6.51 11.97 4.90
N SER A 312 -5.35 11.63 5.47
CA SER A 312 -4.09 12.33 5.18
C SER A 312 -3.51 12.02 3.79
N ALA A 313 -4.15 11.13 3.01
CA ALA A 313 -3.75 10.78 1.65
C ALA A 313 -3.59 12.02 0.76
N GLY A 314 -2.37 12.24 0.25
CA GLY A 314 -2.08 13.38 -0.64
C GLY A 314 -1.88 14.73 0.08
N SER A 315 -1.97 14.78 1.41
CA SER A 315 -1.48 15.95 2.14
C SER A 315 0.04 15.98 2.10
N ASN A 316 0.64 17.14 1.83
CA ASN A 316 2.09 17.32 1.83
C ASN A 316 2.62 16.98 3.23
N PHE A 317 3.15 15.77 3.44
CA PHE A 317 3.61 15.32 4.75
C PHE A 317 4.68 16.27 5.30
N SER A 318 5.50 16.87 4.44
CA SER A 318 6.45 17.93 4.82
C SER A 318 5.75 19.15 5.44
N SER A 319 4.56 19.53 4.96
CA SER A 319 3.77 20.64 5.52
C SER A 319 3.17 20.31 6.90
N THR A 320 2.87 19.04 7.13
CA THR A 320 2.45 18.53 8.43
C THR A 320 3.65 18.54 9.37
N LEU A 321 4.81 18.06 8.91
CA LEU A 321 6.06 18.08 9.67
C LEU A 321 6.48 19.51 10.06
N SER A 322 6.26 20.50 9.19
CA SER A 322 6.55 21.92 9.46
C SER A 322 5.56 22.57 10.44
N ARG A 323 4.27 22.19 10.41
CA ARG A 323 3.30 22.62 11.44
C ARG A 323 3.68 22.11 12.82
N TYR A 324 4.20 20.89 12.91
CA TYR A 324 4.79 20.37 14.16
C TYR A 324 6.12 21.06 14.55
N LYS A 325 6.84 21.73 13.61
CA LYS A 325 8.00 22.57 13.96
C LYS A 325 7.60 23.90 14.61
N THR A 326 6.42 24.42 14.28
CA THR A 326 5.93 25.73 14.75
C THR A 326 5.10 25.63 16.02
N SER A 327 4.46 24.50 16.31
CA SER A 327 3.67 24.32 17.54
C SER A 327 4.49 23.96 18.81
N GLN A 328 5.81 24.19 18.79
CA GLN A 328 6.68 24.06 19.98
C GLN A 328 7.08 25.42 20.57
N GLU A 329 6.38 26.50 20.25
CA GLU A 329 6.33 27.60 21.21
C GLU A 329 5.48 27.13 22.39
N SER A 330 6.18 26.88 23.51
CA SER A 330 5.61 26.46 24.78
C SER A 330 4.34 27.25 25.11
N PRO A 331 3.24 26.60 25.55
CA PRO A 331 2.26 27.31 26.34
C PRO A 331 2.98 27.75 27.61
N ILE A 332 3.06 29.07 27.80
CA ILE A 332 3.57 29.78 28.97
C ILE A 332 2.91 29.25 30.24
#